data_AF-A0AA92LZD8-F1
#
_entry.id   AF-A0AA92LZD8-F1
#
_cell.length_a   1.000
_cell.length_b   1.000
_cell.length_c   1.000
_cell.angle_alpha   90.00
_cell.angle_beta   90.00
_cell.angle_gamma   90.00
#
_symmetry.space_group_name_H-M   'P 1'
#
loop_
_entity.id
_entity.type
_entity.pdbx_description
1 polymer ?
#
loop_
_entity_poly.entity_id
_entity_poly.type
_entity_poly.pdbx_seq_one_letter_code
_entity_poly.pdbx_strand_id
1 'polypeptide(L)' 'MRTIPMHITRSQPFRCHYRHAVPGQAPIALFIQLRARDAIAARQLAETALGRLVDRVEPAPFPRPTTNPAKEV' A
#
# COMPACT_ATOMS: atom_id res chain seq x y z
N MET A 1 15.56 -33.56 -8.93
CA MET A 1 14.89 -32.26 -9.13
C MET A 1 15.00 -31.47 -7.83
N ARG A 2 15.83 -30.42 -7.78
CA ARG A 2 15.94 -29.55 -6.60
C ARG A 2 14.77 -28.57 -6.62
N THR A 3 13.82 -28.74 -5.70
CA THR A 3 12.81 -27.73 -5.40
C THR A 3 13.53 -26.51 -4.83
N ILE A 4 13.62 -25.44 -5.62
CA ILE A 4 14.01 -24.13 -5.08
C ILE A 4 12.94 -23.81 -4.03
N PRO A 5 13.31 -23.62 -2.75
CA PRO A 5 12.33 -23.19 -1.77
C PRO A 5 11.82 -21.84 -2.25
N MET A 6 10.57 -21.82 -2.73
CA MET A 6 9.84 -20.59 -2.96
C MET A 6 9.69 -19.97 -1.58
N HIS A 7 10.62 -19.09 -1.20
CA HIS A 7 10.45 -18.23 -0.05
C HIS A 7 9.24 -17.37 -0.36
N ILE A 8 8.07 -17.85 0.05
CA ILE A 8 6.87 -17.04 0.15
C ILE A 8 7.17 -16.04 1.25
N THR A 9 7.86 -14.95 0.90
CA THR A 9 7.99 -13.79 1.75
C THR A 9 6.55 -13.34 1.97
N ARG A 10 6.00 -13.62 3.16
CA ARG A 10 4.59 -13.35 3.45
C ARG A 10 4.36 -11.84 3.44
N SER A 11 4.07 -11.30 2.26
CA SER A 11 3.76 -9.89 2.09
C SER A 11 2.38 -9.63 2.68
N GLN A 12 2.26 -8.61 3.52
CA GLN A 12 1.01 -8.17 4.11
C GLN A 12 0.64 -6.80 3.55
N PRO A 13 -0.65 -6.48 3.46
CA PRO A 13 -1.09 -5.19 2.98
C PRO A 13 -0.87 -4.11 4.04
N PHE A 14 -0.36 -2.96 3.61
CA PHE A 14 -0.15 -1.77 4.41
C PHE A 14 -0.79 -0.57 3.73
N ARG A 15 -1.33 0.34 4.53
CA ARG A 15 -1.80 1.66 4.10
C ARG A 15 -0.74 2.69 4.45
N CYS A 16 -0.20 3.37 3.43
CA CYS A 16 0.78 4.43 3.58
C CYS A 16 0.11 5.78 3.33
N HIS A 17 0.06 6.62 4.35
CA HIS A 17 -0.56 7.93 4.33
C HIS A 17 0.48 9.00 3.99
N TYR A 18 0.10 9.95 3.14
CA TYR A 18 0.95 11.07 2.78
C TYR A 18 0.10 12.32 2.52
N ARG A 19 0.72 13.49 2.63
CA ARG A 19 0.10 14.77 2.27
C ARG A 19 0.52 15.20 0.88
N HIS A 20 -0.46 15.63 0.11
CA HIS A 20 -0.23 16.33 -1.14
C HIS A 20 -0.55 17.81 -0.93
N ALA A 21 0.48 18.65 -1.03
CA ALA A 21 0.34 20.10 -1.01
C ALA A 21 0.69 20.64 -2.40
N VAL A 22 -0.24 21.37 -3.00
CA VAL A 22 -0.05 22.15 -4.23
C VAL A 22 -0.07 23.62 -3.81
N PRO A 23 0.90 24.46 -4.22
CA PRO A 23 0.84 25.90 -3.96
C PRO A 23 -0.50 26.49 -4.40
N GLY A 24 -1.17 27.20 -3.49
CA GLY A 24 -2.50 27.79 -3.75
C GLY A 24 -3.69 26.85 -3.53
N GLN A 25 -3.49 25.61 -3.07
CA GLN A 25 -4.57 24.68 -2.71
C GLN A 25 -4.45 24.22 -1.24
N ALA A 26 -5.59 23.85 -0.65
CA ALA A 26 -5.61 23.22 0.68
C ALA A 26 -4.89 21.85 0.63
N PRO A 27 -4.07 21.51 1.63
CA PRO A 27 -3.41 20.21 1.69
C PRO A 27 -4.42 19.05 1.68
N ILE A 28 -4.17 18.05 0.83
CA ILE A 28 -5.02 16.86 0.71
C ILE A 28 -4.33 15.69 1.41
N ALA A 29 -5.04 15.04 2.34
CA ALA A 29 -4.61 13.80 2.94
C ALA A 29 -4.94 12.63 2.00
N LEU A 30 -3.93 11.90 1.56
CA LEU A 30 -4.06 10.77 0.65
C LEU A 30 -3.47 9.50 1.30
N PHE A 31 -3.84 8.35 0.74
CA PHE A 31 -3.19 7.09 1.08
C PHE A 31 -3.01 6.20 -0.15
N ILE A 32 -1.99 5.35 -0.12
CA ILE A 32 -1.86 4.21 -1.03
C ILE A 32 -1.88 2.91 -0.22
N GLN A 33 -2.42 1.85 -0.82
CA GLN A 33 -2.39 0.51 -0.24
C GLN A 33 -1.47 -0.38 -1.08
N LEU A 34 -0.45 -0.95 -0.45
CA LEU A 34 0.53 -1.81 -1.11
C LEU A 34 0.82 -3.05 -0.25
N ARG A 35 1.45 -4.06 -0.84
CA ARG A 35 1.92 -5.24 -0.10
C ARG A 35 3.41 -5.14 0.16
N ALA A 36 3.83 -5.40 1.39
CA ALA A 36 5.25 -5.43 1.78
C ALA A 36 5.49 -6.47 2.88
N ARG A 37 6.76 -6.81 3.12
CA ARG A 37 7.14 -7.76 4.18
C ARG A 37 6.92 -7.20 5.60
N ASP A 38 7.08 -5.89 5.77
CA ASP A 38 7.01 -5.17 7.03
C ASP A 38 6.67 -3.69 6.76
N ALA A 39 6.40 -2.92 7.82
CA ALA A 39 6.03 -1.50 7.72
C ALA A 39 7.17 -0.61 7.19
N ILE A 40 8.44 -0.99 7.39
CA ILE A 40 9.60 -0.23 6.93
C ILE A 40 9.74 -0.37 5.42
N ALA A 41 9.69 -1.59 4.92
CA ALA A 41 9.66 -1.88 3.49
C ALA A 41 8.43 -1.25 2.82
N ALA A 42 7.28 -1.24 3.50
CA ALA A 42 6.09 -0.57 2.98
C ALA A 42 6.32 0.94 2.81
N ARG A 43 6.90 1.60 3.82
CA ARG A 43 7.27 3.03 3.76
C ARG A 43 8.22 3.28 2.59
N GLN A 44 9.33 2.55 2.52
CA GLN A 44 10.36 2.76 1.49
C GLN A 44 9.81 2.60 0.07
N LEU A 45 8.99 1.56 -0.14
CA LEU A 45 8.32 1.35 -1.43
C LEU A 45 7.35 2.48 -1.76
N ALA A 46 6.56 2.93 -0.79
CA ALA A 46 5.62 4.03 -0.98
C ALA A 46 6.34 5.35 -1.29
N GLU A 47 7.38 5.69 -0.54
CA GLU A 47 8.15 6.93 -0.75
C GLU A 47 8.85 6.93 -2.11
N THR A 48 9.42 5.79 -2.51
CA THR A 48 10.04 5.62 -3.83
C THR A 48 9.01 5.79 -4.95
N ALA A 49 7.83 5.20 -4.81
CA ALA A 49 6.78 5.27 -5.83
C ALA A 49 6.13 6.67 -5.93
N LEU A 50 5.97 7.36 -4.80
CA LEU A 50 5.31 8.66 -4.73
C LEU A 50 6.27 9.83 -4.96
N GLY A 51 7.59 9.62 -4.82
CA GLY A 51 8.59 10.69 -4.79
C GLY A 51 8.37 11.67 -3.63
N ARG A 52 7.76 11.21 -2.54
CA ARG A 52 7.30 12.03 -1.39
C ARG A 52 7.43 11.24 -0.09
N LEU A 53 7.58 11.94 1.02
CA LEU A 53 7.63 11.33 2.35
C LEU A 53 6.25 10.80 2.77
N VAL A 54 6.27 9.67 3.47
CA VAL A 54 5.07 9.02 4.02
C VAL A 54 4.95 9.38 5.51
N ASP A 55 3.86 10.03 5.87
CA ASP A 55 3.57 10.48 7.23
C ASP A 55 3.36 9.29 8.19
N ARG A 56 2.58 8.29 7.75
CA ARG A 56 2.15 7.17 8.59
C ARG A 56 1.98 5.89 7.78
N VAL A 57 2.36 4.76 8.36
CA VAL A 57 2.10 3.43 7.80
C VAL A 57 1.28 2.63 8.81
N GLU A 58 0.20 2.03 8.33
CA GLU A 58 -0.69 1.18 9.13
C GLU A 58 -0.89 -0.18 8.46
N PRO A 59 -1.01 -1.29 9.20
CA PRO A 59 -1.50 -2.55 8.64
C PRO A 59 -2.89 -2.35 8.03
N ALA A 60 -3.10 -2.87 6.83
CA ALA A 60 -4.41 -2.87 6.18
C ALA A 60 -5.02 -4.28 6.24
N PRO A 61 -6.35 -4.42 6.18
CA PRO A 61 -6.95 -5.72 5.93
C PRO A 61 -6.62 -6.18 4.50
N PHE A 62 -6.51 -7.49 4.30
CA PHE A 62 -6.54 -8.03 2.94
C PHE A 62 -7.86 -7.61 2.27
N PRO A 63 -7.82 -7.17 1.00
CA PRO A 63 -9.04 -6.88 0.28
C PRO A 63 -9.89 -8.15 0.31
N ARG A 64 -11.07 -8.05 0.92
CA ARG A 64 -12.06 -9.11 0.81
C ARG A 64 -12.44 -9.20 -0.67
N PRO A 65 -12.70 -10.40 -1.22
CA PRO A 65 -13.30 -10.50 -2.53
C PRO A 65 -14.60 -9.68 -2.47
N THR A 66 -14.59 -8.51 -3.06
CA THR A 66 -15.79 -7.71 -3.23
C THR A 66 -16.61 -8.46 -4.26
N THR A 67 -17.67 -9.15 -3.83
CA THR A 67 -18.79 -9.43 -4.72
C THR A 67 -19.17 -8.06 -5.28
N ASN A 68 -18.89 -7.81 -6.55
CA ASN A 68 -19.17 -6.53 -7.17
C ASN A 68 -20.66 -6.55 -7.50
N PRO A 69 -21.55 -5.87 -6.74
CA PRO A 69 -22.99 -5.91 -7.04
C PRO A 69 -23.29 -5.27 -8.41
N ALA A 70 -22.39 -4.46 -8.94
CA ALA A 70 -22.52 -3.83 -10.26
C ALA A 70 -22.23 -4.79 -11.45
N LYS A 71 -21.92 -6.07 -11.19
CA LYS A 71 -21.75 -7.09 -12.24
C LYS A 71 -22.89 -8.11 -12.28
N GLU A 72 -23.94 -7.89 -11.50
CA GLU A 72 -25.17 -8.69 -11.47
C GLU A 72 -26.30 -7.90 -12.14
N VAL A 73 -26.12 -7.58 -13.43
CA VAL A 73 -27.18 -7.12 -14.36
C VAL A 73 -26.92 -7.70 -15.73
#